data_AF-A0ABC9X073-F1
#
_entry.id   AF-A0ABC9X073-F1
#
_cell.length_a   1.000
_cell.length_b   1.000
_cell.length_c   1.000
_cell.angle_alpha   90.00
_cell.angle_beta   90.00
_cell.angle_gamma   90.00
#
_symmetry.space_group_name_H-M   'P 1'
#
loop_
_entity.id
_entity.type
_entity.pdbx_description
1 polymer ?
#
loop_
_entity_poly.entity_id
_entity_poly.type
_entity_poly.pdbx_seq_one_letter_code
_entity_poly.pdbx_strand_id
1 'polypeptide(L)'
;MDSGIECTLSRFANNSKLHGVVDMLEGRDAIQRDLGRLERWICMNLVKFHKAKRKVLHMDQRNPKHNYGLGREWIESSQGEGLGSID
;
A
#
# COMPACT_ATOMS: atom_id res chain seq x y z
N MET A 1 49.07 -25.42 44.65
CA MET A 1 48.36 -26.30 43.71
C MET A 1 47.07 -25.66 43.17
N ASP A 2 46.84 -24.36 43.39
CA ASP A 2 45.51 -23.75 43.16
C ASP A 2 45.32 -23.03 41.82
N SER A 3 46.41 -22.71 41.10
CA SER A 3 46.30 -21.94 39.84
C SER A 3 45.49 -22.66 38.75
N GLY A 4 45.53 -24.00 38.71
CA GLY A 4 44.74 -24.80 37.77
C GLY A 4 43.23 -24.78 38.07
N ILE A 5 42.86 -24.71 39.35
CA ILE A 5 41.47 -24.63 39.80
C ILE A 5 40.93 -23.24 39.51
N GLU A 6 41.68 -22.18 39.83
CA GLU A 6 41.30 -20.80 39.53
C GLU A 6 41.14 -20.53 38.03
N CYS A 7 42.05 -21.08 37.20
CA CYS A 7 41.95 -21.00 35.74
C CYS A 7 40.64 -21.63 35.23
N THR A 8 40.25 -22.75 35.81
CA THR A 8 39.02 -23.47 35.43
C THR A 8 37.76 -22.72 35.87
N LEU A 9 37.76 -22.16 37.08
CA LEU A 9 36.64 -21.36 37.62
C LEU A 9 36.46 -20.05 36.85
N SER A 10 37.56 -19.36 36.51
CA SER A 10 37.53 -18.15 35.67
C SER A 10 36.93 -18.41 34.29
N ARG A 11 37.30 -19.53 33.65
CA ARG A 11 36.72 -19.95 32.38
C ARG A 11 35.21 -20.21 32.49
N PHE A 12 34.76 -20.87 33.57
CA PHE A 12 33.34 -21.12 33.80
C PHE A 12 32.54 -19.82 34.00
N ALA A 13 33.07 -18.89 34.79
CA ALA A 13 32.46 -17.58 35.02
C ALA A 13 32.38 -16.74 33.73
N ASN A 14 33.35 -16.86 32.82
CA ASN A 14 33.31 -16.19 31.52
C ASN A 14 32.29 -16.84 30.58
N ASN A 15 32.18 -18.17 30.57
CA ASN A 15 31.20 -18.89 29.76
C ASN A 15 29.76 -18.56 30.16
N SER A 16 29.47 -18.43 31.46
CA SER A 16 28.12 -18.04 31.92
C SER A 16 27.76 -16.60 31.54
N LYS A 17 28.75 -15.68 31.57
CA LYS A 17 28.57 -14.30 31.08
C LYS A 17 28.31 -14.27 29.57
N LEU A 18 29.06 -15.07 28.80
CA LEU A 18 28.86 -15.17 27.35
C LEU A 18 27.50 -15.75 26.99
N HIS A 19 27.02 -16.77 27.72
CA HIS A 19 25.69 -17.34 27.50
C HIS A 19 24.59 -16.28 27.63
N GLY A 20 24.61 -15.48 28.71
CA GLY A 20 23.61 -14.42 28.88
C GLY A 20 23.67 -13.33 27.80
N VAL A 21 24.86 -13.03 27.26
CA VAL A 21 25.01 -12.13 26.11
C VAL A 21 24.42 -12.75 24.84
N VAL A 22 24.67 -14.03 24.59
CA VAL A 22 24.15 -14.77 23.42
C VAL A 22 22.62 -14.82 23.43
N ASP A 23 22.01 -15.16 24.57
CA ASP A 23 20.53 -15.20 24.70
C ASP A 23 19.90 -13.82 24.41
N MET A 24 20.55 -12.74 24.87
CA MET A 24 20.11 -11.37 24.61
C MET A 24 20.22 -11.03 23.12
N LEU A 25 21.28 -11.45 22.45
CA LEU A 25 21.48 -11.23 21.02
C LEU A 25 20.46 -12.01 20.19
N GLU A 26 20.22 -13.28 20.52
CA GLU A 26 19.22 -14.12 19.85
C GLU A 26 17.80 -13.52 20.00
N GLY A 27 17.46 -13.03 21.19
CA GLY A 27 16.20 -12.32 21.43
C GLY A 27 16.07 -11.05 20.58
N ARG A 28 17.16 -10.28 20.42
CA ARG A 28 17.17 -9.08 19.55
C ARG A 28 17.01 -9.42 18.08
N ASP A 29 17.69 -10.46 17.60
CA ASP A 29 17.60 -10.91 16.22
C ASP A 29 16.17 -11.38 15.89
N ALA A 30 15.54 -12.11 16.80
CA ALA A 30 14.13 -12.53 16.66
C ALA A 30 13.19 -11.30 16.54
N ILE A 31 13.35 -10.32 17.43
CA ILE A 31 12.55 -9.08 17.40
C ILE A 31 12.75 -8.32 16.09
N GLN A 32 13.99 -8.19 15.61
CA GLN A 32 14.28 -7.50 14.34
C GLN A 32 13.66 -8.21 13.14
N ARG A 33 13.69 -9.55 13.12
CA ARG A 33 13.06 -10.35 12.07
C ARG A 33 11.55 -10.15 12.03
N ASP A 34 10.90 -10.14 13.18
CA ASP A 34 9.46 -9.92 13.29
C ASP A 34 9.06 -8.50 12.90
N LEU A 35 9.85 -7.49 13.31
CA LEU A 35 9.64 -6.12 12.88
C LEU A 35 9.75 -5.97 11.35
N GLY A 36 10.77 -6.58 10.74
CA GLY A 36 10.93 -6.57 9.27
C GLY A 36 9.83 -7.34 8.53
N ARG A 37 9.17 -8.32 9.16
CA ARG A 37 7.99 -8.99 8.60
C ARG A 37 6.75 -8.09 8.68
N LEU A 38 6.55 -7.43 9.83
CA LEU A 38 5.45 -6.50 10.04
C LEU A 38 5.51 -5.30 9.07
N GLU A 39 6.70 -4.71 8.91
CA GLU A 39 6.92 -3.60 7.98
C GLU A 39 6.53 -3.98 6.55
N ARG A 40 7.00 -5.15 6.06
CA ARG A 40 6.62 -5.67 4.75
C ARG A 40 5.12 -5.88 4.60
N TRP A 41 4.47 -6.43 5.64
CA TRP A 41 3.03 -6.63 5.64
C TRP A 41 2.26 -5.31 5.57
N ILE A 42 2.66 -4.30 6.36
CA ILE A 42 2.04 -2.96 6.33
C ILE A 42 2.21 -2.32 4.95
N CYS A 43 3.42 -2.35 4.37
CA CYS A 43 3.68 -1.83 3.03
C CYS A 43 2.79 -2.49 1.96
N MET A 44 2.67 -3.81 1.98
CA MET A 44 1.82 -4.54 1.04
C MET A 44 0.33 -4.17 1.21
N ASN A 45 -0.15 -4.07 2.44
CA ASN A 45 -1.54 -3.69 2.71
C ASN A 45 -1.83 -2.24 2.32
N LEU A 46 -0.92 -1.31 2.59
CA LEU A 46 -1.04 0.09 2.22
C LEU A 46 -1.14 0.27 0.70
N VAL A 47 -0.26 -0.39 -0.06
CA VAL A 47 -0.29 -0.35 -1.54
C VAL A 47 -1.60 -0.94 -2.08
N LYS A 48 -2.05 -2.08 -1.53
CA LYS A 48 -3.33 -2.69 -1.92
C LYS A 48 -4.52 -1.77 -1.64
N PHE A 49 -4.55 -1.16 -0.45
CA PHE A 49 -5.62 -0.25 -0.05
C PHE A 49 -5.64 1.03 -0.88
N HIS A 50 -4.47 1.62 -1.14
CA HIS A 50 -4.35 2.81 -1.99
C HIS A 50 -4.81 2.50 -3.42
N LYS A 51 -4.47 1.33 -3.97
CA LYS A 51 -4.95 0.86 -5.28
C LYS A 51 -6.46 0.67 -5.31
N ALA A 52 -7.05 0.12 -4.25
CA ALA A 52 -8.50 -0.02 -4.13
C ALA A 52 -9.20 1.34 -4.07
N LYS A 53 -8.73 2.27 -3.23
CA LYS A 53 -9.25 3.64 -3.15
C LYS A 53 -9.16 4.39 -4.49
N ARG A 54 -8.07 4.24 -5.24
CA ARG A 54 -7.93 4.86 -6.56
C ARG A 54 -8.95 4.33 -7.57
N LYS A 55 -9.27 3.03 -7.52
CA LYS A 55 -10.34 2.44 -8.34
C LYS A 55 -11.72 2.95 -7.92
N VAL A 56 -11.99 3.08 -6.62
CA VAL A 56 -13.26 3.64 -6.11
C VAL A 56 -13.43 5.08 -6.60
N LEU A 57 -12.41 5.93 -6.43
CA LEU A 57 -12.46 7.33 -6.89
C LEU A 57 -12.65 7.44 -8.40
N HIS A 58 -12.02 6.57 -9.19
CA HIS A 58 -12.18 6.59 -10.64
C HIS A 58 -13.55 6.09 -11.12
N MET A 59 -14.21 5.21 -10.37
CA MET A 59 -15.57 4.77 -10.66
C MET A 59 -16.61 5.84 -10.31
N ASP A 60 -16.42 6.59 -9.22
CA ASP A 60 -17.29 7.74 -8.87
C ASP A 60 -17.16 8.88 -9.88
N GLN A 61 -15.95 9.16 -10.37
CA GLN A 61 -15.72 10.21 -11.37
C GLN A 61 -16.17 9.82 -12.79
N ARG A 62 -16.38 8.51 -13.04
CA ARG A 62 -16.86 7.98 -14.33
C ARG A 62 -18.34 7.63 -14.31
N ASN A 63 -19.15 8.28 -13.46
CA ASN A 63 -20.61 8.23 -13.61
C ASN A 63 -21.01 8.98 -14.91
N PRO A 64 -21.43 8.31 -15.99
CA PRO A 64 -21.86 8.95 -17.23
C PRO A 64 -23.33 9.39 -17.16
N LYS A 65 -23.96 9.32 -15.97
CA LYS A 65 -25.30 9.87 -15.75
C LYS A 65 -25.22 11.39 -15.72
N HIS A 66 -24.98 12.00 -16.88
CA HIS A 66 -25.89 12.99 -17.46
C HIS A 66 -25.35 13.47 -18.82
N ASN A 67 -25.19 12.55 -19.78
CA ASN A 67 -25.35 12.97 -21.17
C ASN A 67 -26.85 13.11 -21.44
N TYR A 68 -27.46 14.20 -20.94
CA TYR A 68 -28.64 14.70 -21.63
C TYR A 68 -28.10 15.22 -22.95
N GLY A 69 -28.23 14.40 -24.00
CA GLY A 69 -28.09 14.85 -25.37
C GLY A 69 -29.17 15.89 -25.62
N LEU A 70 -28.92 17.13 -25.21
CA LEU A 70 -29.54 18.29 -25.81
C LEU A 70 -28.89 18.41 -27.18
N GLY A 71 -29.42 17.58 -28.09
CA GLY A 71 -29.26 17.74 -29.52
C GLY A 71 -29.55 19.19 -29.84
N ARG A 72 -28.47 19.91 -30.10
CA ARG A 72 -28.52 21.15 -30.86
C ARG A 72 -28.96 20.74 -32.26
N GLU A 73 -29.87 21.53 -32.85
CA GLU A 73 -30.35 21.46 -34.24
C GLU A 73 -31.51 20.46 -34.44
N TRP A 74 -32.75 20.87 -34.76
CA TRP A 74 -33.12 21.62 -35.96
C TRP A 74 -34.51 22.30 -35.76
N ILE A 75 -34.55 23.59 -35.43
CA ILE A 75 -35.73 24.43 -35.71
C ILE A 75 -35.30 25.44 -36.77
N GLU A 76 -34.89 24.94 -37.93
CA GLU A 76 -35.09 25.61 -39.21
C GLU A 76 -36.37 25.06 -39.81
N SER A 77 -37.49 25.58 -39.32
CA SER A 77 -38.77 25.52 -40.02
C SER A 77 -39.47 26.86 -39.82
N SER A 78 -38.71 27.94 -40.03
CA SER A 78 -39.26 29.26 -40.29
C SER A 78 -39.36 29.42 -41.80
N GLN A 79 -40.49 28.94 -42.34
CA GLN A 79 -41.20 29.49 -43.50
C GLN A 79 -40.32 29.99 -44.66
N GLY A 80 -39.88 29.05 -45.49
CA GLY A 80 -39.17 29.29 -46.74
C GLY A 80 -39.78 28.50 -47.90
N GLU A 81 -41.11 28.51 -48.03
CA GLU A 81 -41.78 28.01 -49.23
C GLU A 81 -41.85 29.14 -50.25
N GLY A 82 -40.73 29.35 -50.92
CA GLY A 82 -40.72 30.08 -52.17
C GLY A 82 -41.11 29.17 -53.32
N LEU A 83 -41.87 29.75 -54.24
CA LEU A 83 -41.81 29.61 -55.71
C LEU A 83 -42.89 28.76 -56.38
N GLY A 84 -43.58 29.41 -57.32
CA GLY A 84 -44.38 28.76 -58.35
C GLY A 84 -45.32 29.71 -59.10
N SER A 85 -44.77 30.64 -59.88
CA SER A 85 -45.50 31.33 -60.96
C SER A 85 -46.07 30.32 -61.97
N ILE A 86 -47.20 30.63 -62.61
CA ILE A 86 -47.53 30.36 -64.03
C ILE A 86 -48.87 31.08 -64.35
N ASP A 87 -48.80 31.97 -65.35
CA ASP A 87 -49.82 32.55 -66.25
C ASP A 87 -51.18 33.05 -65.73
#